data_AF-A0A1C5R8N7-F1
#
_entry.id   AF-A0A1C5R8N7-F1
#
_cell.length_a   1.000
_cell.length_b   1.000
_cell.length_c   1.000
_cell.angle_alpha   90.00
_cell.angle_beta   90.00
_cell.angle_gamma   90.00
#
_symmetry.space_group_name_H-M   'P 1'
#
loop_
_entity.id
_entity.type
_entity.pdbx_description
1 polymer ?
#
loop_
_entity_poly.entity_id
_entity_poly.type
_entity_poly.pdbx_seq_one_letter_code
_entity_poly.pdbx_strand_id
1 'polypeptide(L)'
;MRKQIRRIVPLITLLAWLCTVTAFAVDMPTVIYDSGKGTFTFQNLDNDGLFGAFQDLMPGDERTTEIRIEMKNLSRSARLYLRAEPNSEDVEVLKTLKLSVKKNGATLDESNGATSLNQNVLLGTFSGDSTTVLDMTLTVPVTVGNEMAQQTGELQWIFTIQEDGDDPIVGPVPPPQTGDDSHMLLYISVMLASGAAICALVYFTKKQRRE
;
A
#
# COMPACT_ATOMS: atom_id res chain seq x y z
N MET A 1 -19.47 -18.32 44.00
CA MET A 1 -18.52 -18.00 42.90
C MET A 1 -19.06 -18.33 41.50
N ARG A 2 -19.66 -19.51 41.26
CA ARG A 2 -20.20 -19.91 39.92
C ARG A 2 -21.26 -19.00 39.28
N LYS A 3 -22.07 -18.28 40.09
CA LYS A 3 -23.10 -17.34 39.56
C LYS A 3 -22.54 -16.00 39.07
N GLN A 4 -21.41 -15.53 39.62
CA GLN A 4 -20.75 -14.29 39.18
C GLN A 4 -20.03 -14.50 37.84
N ILE A 5 -19.38 -15.66 37.68
CA ILE A 5 -18.70 -16.04 36.43
C ILE A 5 -19.68 -16.07 35.24
N ARG A 6 -20.91 -16.55 35.45
CA ARG A 6 -21.94 -16.62 34.39
C ARG A 6 -22.43 -15.25 33.88
N ARG A 7 -22.27 -14.18 34.66
CA ARG A 7 -22.65 -12.81 34.27
C ARG A 7 -21.49 -12.04 33.63
N ILE A 8 -20.25 -12.40 33.97
CA ILE A 8 -19.04 -11.73 33.47
C ILE A 8 -18.65 -12.23 32.08
N VAL A 9 -18.89 -13.53 31.78
CA VAL A 9 -18.57 -14.12 30.47
C VAL A 9 -19.22 -13.41 29.27
N PRO A 10 -20.54 -13.09 29.24
CA PRO A 10 -21.13 -12.40 28.10
C PRO A 10 -20.62 -10.96 27.93
N LEU A 11 -20.22 -10.30 29.04
CA LEU A 11 -19.70 -8.93 29.02
C LEU A 11 -18.29 -8.88 28.41
N ILE A 12 -17.44 -9.87 28.72
CA ILE A 12 -16.09 -9.98 28.15
C ILE A 12 -16.16 -10.35 26.66
N THR A 13 -17.09 -11.22 26.24
CA THR A 13 -17.27 -11.54 24.82
C THR A 13 -17.82 -10.36 24.00
N LEU A 14 -18.67 -9.51 24.60
CA LEU A 14 -19.13 -8.27 23.96
C LEU A 14 -18.00 -7.24 23.82
N LEU A 15 -17.15 -7.12 24.85
CA LEU A 15 -15.99 -6.22 24.85
C LEU A 15 -14.89 -6.67 23.87
N ALA A 16 -14.72 -7.99 23.70
CA ALA A 16 -13.81 -8.56 22.71
C ALA A 16 -14.28 -8.34 21.26
N TRP A 17 -15.60 -8.22 21.03
CA TRP A 17 -16.13 -7.92 19.69
C TRP A 17 -15.96 -6.43 19.31
N LEU A 18 -16.00 -5.54 20.30
CA LEU A 18 -15.75 -4.10 20.16
C LEU A 18 -14.27 -3.75 19.87
N CYS A 19 -13.34 -4.67 20.12
CA CYS A 19 -11.90 -4.44 19.91
C CYS A 19 -11.39 -4.79 18.49
N THR A 20 -12.29 -4.96 17.51
CA THR A 20 -11.88 -5.03 16.10
C THR A 20 -11.63 -3.61 15.57
N VAL A 21 -10.61 -2.95 16.12
CA VAL A 21 -10.10 -1.70 15.54
C VAL A 21 -9.40 -2.08 14.24
N THR A 22 -10.14 -2.05 13.14
CA THR A 22 -9.53 -2.00 11.83
C THR A 22 -8.92 -0.61 11.67
N ALA A 23 -7.64 -0.47 11.98
CA ALA A 23 -6.86 0.71 11.66
C ALA A 23 -6.65 0.76 10.14
N PHE A 24 -7.67 1.18 9.40
CA PHE A 24 -7.53 1.52 7.99
C PHE A 24 -6.95 2.93 7.90
N ALA A 25 -5.66 3.00 7.56
CA ALA A 25 -4.98 4.23 7.16
C ALA A 25 -5.54 4.70 5.80
N VAL A 26 -6.59 5.53 5.86
CA VAL A 26 -7.37 5.98 4.70
C VAL A 26 -6.63 7.03 3.84
N ASP A 27 -5.71 7.81 4.41
CA ASP A 27 -5.07 8.95 3.71
C ASP A 27 -3.53 8.86 3.64
N MET A 28 -2.97 7.64 3.61
CA MET A 28 -1.52 7.49 3.51
C MET A 28 -1.04 7.63 2.05
N PRO A 29 -0.04 8.48 1.77
CA PRO A 29 0.63 8.54 0.48
C PRO A 29 1.06 7.15 0.02
N THR A 30 0.57 6.72 -1.14
CA THR A 30 0.80 5.36 -1.64
C THR A 30 1.41 5.41 -3.04
N VAL A 31 2.57 4.75 -3.19
CA VAL A 31 3.27 4.55 -4.46
C VAL A 31 3.10 3.10 -4.87
N ILE A 32 2.46 2.89 -6.02
CA ILE A 32 2.19 1.56 -6.56
C ILE A 32 3.02 1.39 -7.82
N TYR A 33 3.83 0.35 -7.88
CA TYR A 33 4.54 -0.06 -9.08
C TYR A 33 4.00 -1.39 -9.60
N ASP A 34 3.54 -1.39 -10.86
CA ASP A 34 3.07 -2.59 -11.56
C ASP A 34 4.14 -3.02 -12.57
N SER A 35 4.90 -4.07 -12.26
CA SER A 35 5.98 -4.60 -13.11
C SER A 35 5.43 -5.19 -14.42
N GLY A 36 4.22 -5.77 -14.39
CA GLY A 36 3.57 -6.28 -15.60
C GLY A 36 3.24 -5.20 -16.63
N LYS A 37 3.11 -3.95 -16.20
CA LYS A 37 2.83 -2.78 -17.06
C LYS A 37 3.98 -1.76 -17.11
N GLY A 38 5.02 -1.94 -16.29
CA GLY A 38 6.13 -0.98 -16.13
C GLY A 38 5.67 0.43 -15.73
N THR A 39 4.60 0.56 -14.94
CA THR A 39 3.97 1.86 -14.67
C THR A 39 3.91 2.16 -13.17
N PHE A 40 4.17 3.42 -12.80
CA PHE A 40 3.93 3.94 -11.46
C PHE A 40 2.54 4.57 -11.35
N THR A 41 1.84 4.30 -10.25
CA THR A 41 0.60 4.97 -9.87
C THR A 41 0.78 5.56 -8.48
N PHE A 42 0.41 6.83 -8.33
CA PHE A 42 0.48 7.55 -7.07
C PHE A 42 -0.93 7.83 -6.56
N GLN A 43 -1.16 7.58 -5.26
CA GLN A 43 -2.44 7.79 -4.59
C GLN A 43 -2.22 8.56 -3.31
N ASN A 44 -3.19 9.40 -2.92
CA ASN A 44 -3.16 10.19 -1.69
C ASN A 44 -1.89 11.05 -1.56
N LEU A 45 -1.37 11.58 -2.68
CA LEU A 45 -0.36 12.62 -2.67
C LEU A 45 -1.06 13.97 -2.63
N ASP A 46 -0.65 14.82 -1.68
CA ASP A 46 -1.05 16.22 -1.66
C ASP A 46 -0.45 16.97 -2.86
N ASN A 47 -1.08 18.09 -3.25
CA ASN A 47 -0.56 18.95 -4.32
C ASN A 47 0.87 19.45 -4.02
N ASP A 48 1.24 19.51 -2.75
CA ASP A 48 2.55 19.99 -2.27
C ASP A 48 3.63 18.89 -2.24
N GLY A 49 3.34 17.68 -2.74
CA GLY A 49 4.30 16.57 -2.87
C GLY A 49 4.41 15.66 -1.63
N LEU A 50 5.49 14.87 -1.54
CA LEU A 50 5.67 13.82 -0.51
C LEU A 50 5.87 14.35 0.92
N PHE A 51 6.39 15.57 1.07
CA PHE A 51 6.72 16.16 2.37
C PHE A 51 5.96 17.46 2.65
N GLY A 52 4.95 17.78 1.81
CA GLY A 52 4.27 19.06 1.83
C GLY A 52 5.17 20.23 1.39
N ALA A 53 4.68 21.45 1.58
CA ALA A 53 5.40 22.66 1.18
C ALA A 53 6.67 22.86 2.03
N PHE A 54 7.81 23.01 1.35
CA PHE A 54 9.12 23.27 1.96
C PHE A 54 9.27 24.69 2.52
N GLN A 55 8.33 25.57 2.19
CA GLN A 55 8.33 27.00 2.52
C GLN A 55 8.25 27.27 4.04
N ASP A 56 7.79 26.29 4.82
CA ASP A 56 7.64 26.39 6.27
C ASP A 56 8.80 25.76 7.06
N LEU A 57 9.87 25.31 6.40
CA LEU A 57 10.98 24.63 7.08
C LEU A 57 12.06 25.62 7.52
N MET A 58 12.44 25.55 8.80
CA MET A 58 13.53 26.31 9.38
C MET A 58 14.82 25.47 9.47
N PRO A 59 16.01 26.10 9.50
CA PRO A 59 17.26 25.40 9.77
C PRO A 59 17.19 24.62 11.09
N GLY A 60 17.47 23.32 11.02
CA GLY A 60 17.35 22.39 12.16
C GLY A 60 16.03 21.63 12.22
N ASP A 61 15.06 21.91 11.34
CA ASP A 61 13.80 21.16 11.31
C ASP A 61 13.98 19.74 10.76
N GLU A 62 13.17 18.84 11.29
CA GLU A 62 12.98 17.48 10.78
C GLU A 62 11.51 17.25 10.45
N ARG A 63 11.23 16.71 9.26
CA ARG A 63 9.90 16.28 8.83
C ARG A 63 9.91 14.80 8.52
N THR A 64 9.08 14.05 9.23
CA THR A 64 8.88 12.63 8.98
C THR A 64 7.53 12.41 8.32
N THR A 65 7.53 11.76 7.16
CA THR A 65 6.32 11.32 6.45
C THR A 65 6.34 9.80 6.28
N GLU A 66 5.22 9.16 6.58
CA GLU A 66 5.03 7.74 6.36
C GLU A 66 4.43 7.50 4.97
N ILE A 67 5.09 6.67 4.15
CA ILE A 67 4.64 6.33 2.80
C ILE A 67 4.43 4.83 2.65
N ARG A 68 3.42 4.45 1.88
CA ARG A 68 3.15 3.06 1.51
C ARG A 68 3.72 2.77 0.12
N ILE A 69 4.54 1.73 0.02
CA ILE A 69 5.04 1.19 -1.23
C ILE A 69 4.33 -0.14 -1.52
N GLU A 70 3.70 -0.24 -2.69
CA GLU A 70 3.09 -1.48 -3.19
C GLU A 70 3.79 -1.93 -4.47
N MET A 71 4.30 -3.15 -4.45
CA MET A 71 4.81 -3.85 -5.64
C MET A 71 3.77 -4.85 -6.13
N LYS A 72 3.40 -4.78 -7.42
CA LYS A 72 2.40 -5.64 -8.05
C LYS A 72 2.95 -6.33 -9.29
N ASN A 73 2.55 -7.58 -9.50
CA ASN A 73 2.96 -8.42 -10.63
C ASN A 73 4.48 -8.51 -10.78
N LEU A 74 5.22 -8.46 -9.67
CA LEU A 74 6.67 -8.39 -9.69
C LEU A 74 7.24 -9.75 -10.09
N SER A 75 7.79 -9.80 -11.29
CA SER A 75 8.32 -11.02 -11.89
C SER A 75 9.81 -11.24 -11.61
N ARG A 76 10.53 -10.24 -11.08
CA ARG A 76 11.98 -10.25 -10.84
C ARG A 76 12.33 -9.42 -9.61
N SER A 77 13.49 -9.69 -9.02
CA SER A 77 14.01 -8.84 -7.94
C SER A 77 14.13 -7.39 -8.43
N ALA A 78 13.65 -6.44 -7.63
CA ALA A 78 13.63 -5.04 -7.98
C ALA A 78 14.09 -4.16 -6.82
N ARG A 79 14.87 -3.13 -7.14
CA ARG A 79 15.37 -2.13 -6.21
C ARG A 79 14.68 -0.81 -6.48
N LEU A 80 14.00 -0.27 -5.47
CA LEU A 80 13.33 1.02 -5.56
C LEU A 80 14.24 2.11 -5.02
N TYR A 81 14.41 3.15 -5.81
CA TYR A 81 15.20 4.32 -5.48
C TYR A 81 14.33 5.57 -5.47
N LEU A 82 14.73 6.53 -4.64
CA LEU A 82 14.18 7.88 -4.63
C LEU A 82 15.29 8.91 -4.78
N ARG A 83 15.02 9.94 -5.57
CA ARG A 83 15.85 11.13 -5.70
C ARG A 83 14.95 12.36 -5.73
N ALA A 84 15.43 13.51 -5.26
CA ALA A 84 14.80 14.79 -5.52
C ALA A 84 15.60 15.58 -6.56
N GLU A 85 14.91 16.24 -7.49
CA GLU A 85 15.51 17.18 -8.43
C GLU A 85 14.94 18.59 -8.20
N PRO A 86 15.80 19.62 -8.26
CA PRO A 86 15.36 21.00 -8.16
C PRO A 86 14.62 21.42 -9.43
N ASN A 87 13.46 22.08 -9.29
CA ASN A 87 12.74 22.68 -10.43
C ASN A 87 13.30 24.08 -10.82
N SER A 88 14.22 24.65 -10.03
CA SER A 88 14.79 25.99 -10.26
C SER A 88 16.31 26.05 -10.05
N GLU A 89 16.94 27.15 -10.49
CA GLU A 89 18.39 27.38 -10.48
C GLU A 89 19.00 27.53 -9.06
N ASP A 90 18.18 27.59 -8.00
CA ASP A 90 18.63 27.75 -6.61
C ASP A 90 19.02 26.42 -5.92
N VAL A 91 19.85 25.65 -6.63
CA VAL A 91 20.24 24.25 -6.36
C VAL A 91 21.12 24.08 -5.12
N GLU A 92 21.80 25.13 -4.67
CA GLU A 92 22.88 24.99 -3.68
C GLU A 92 22.40 24.60 -2.30
N VAL A 93 21.25 25.10 -1.88
CA VAL A 93 20.71 24.77 -0.55
C VAL A 93 20.09 23.38 -0.54
N LEU A 94 19.46 22.96 -1.64
CA LEU A 94 18.88 21.63 -1.80
C LEU A 94 19.94 20.51 -1.78
N LYS A 95 21.17 20.80 -2.21
CA LYS A 95 22.33 19.90 -2.06
C LYS A 95 22.73 19.66 -0.60
N THR A 96 22.35 20.57 0.31
CA THR A 96 22.69 20.44 1.74
C THR A 96 21.63 19.67 2.53
N LEU A 97 20.41 19.57 2.01
CA LEU A 97 19.33 18.83 2.65
C LEU A 97 19.64 17.33 2.70
N LYS A 98 19.28 16.70 3.82
CA LYS A 98 19.51 15.29 4.06
C LYS A 98 18.18 14.55 4.07
N LEU A 99 18.17 13.37 3.46
CA LEU A 99 17.04 12.45 3.51
C LEU A 99 17.48 11.16 4.18
N SER A 100 16.72 10.72 5.17
CA SER A 100 16.90 9.44 5.85
C SER A 100 15.65 8.58 5.68
N VAL A 101 15.83 7.29 5.43
CA VAL A 101 14.72 6.34 5.25
C VAL A 101 14.83 5.24 6.30
N LYS A 102 13.72 5.00 7.00
CA LYS A 102 13.56 3.93 7.98
C LYS A 102 12.40 3.04 7.58
N LYS A 103 12.44 1.77 7.99
CA LYS A 103 11.34 0.83 7.82
C LYS A 103 11.02 0.24 9.18
N ASN A 104 9.78 0.44 9.64
CA ASN A 104 9.31 -0.12 10.91
C ASN A 104 10.24 0.23 12.09
N GLY A 105 10.72 1.49 12.14
CA GLY A 105 11.65 1.97 13.17
C GLY A 105 13.10 1.47 13.07
N ALA A 106 13.42 0.52 12.19
CA ALA A 106 14.78 0.09 11.91
C ALA A 106 15.38 0.94 10.78
N THR A 107 16.60 1.44 10.99
CA THR A 107 17.38 2.07 9.93
C THR A 107 17.66 1.01 8.87
N LEU A 108 17.09 1.22 7.69
CA LEU A 108 17.52 0.52 6.49
C LEU A 108 18.94 1.05 6.22
N ASP A 109 19.92 0.17 5.95
CA ASP A 109 21.39 0.37 5.83
C ASP A 109 21.97 1.81 5.86
N GLU A 110 23.21 2.00 6.32
CA GLU A 110 23.91 3.32 6.31
C GLU A 110 23.94 3.98 4.91
N SER A 111 23.69 3.23 3.82
CA SER A 111 23.50 3.71 2.45
C SER A 111 22.13 4.35 2.15
N ASN A 112 21.15 4.26 3.05
CA ASN A 112 19.77 4.71 2.84
C ASN A 112 19.53 6.10 3.44
N GLY A 113 20.62 6.80 3.73
CA GLY A 113 20.67 8.24 3.91
C GLY A 113 21.35 8.92 2.71
N ALA A 114 20.67 9.88 2.10
CA ALA A 114 21.34 10.81 1.19
C ALA A 114 21.93 11.95 2.01
N THR A 115 23.23 12.20 1.81
CA THR A 115 23.85 13.44 2.31
C THR A 115 23.45 14.65 1.45
N SER A 116 22.92 14.39 0.25
CA SER A 116 22.36 15.37 -0.68
C SER A 116 21.19 14.75 -1.44
N LEU A 117 20.06 15.47 -1.55
CA LEU A 117 18.81 14.96 -2.14
C LEU A 117 18.91 14.57 -3.62
N ASN A 118 19.96 15.03 -4.33
CA ASN A 118 20.23 14.67 -5.71
C ASN A 118 20.83 13.26 -5.90
N GLN A 119 21.11 12.55 -4.81
CA GLN A 119 21.62 11.18 -4.86
C GLN A 119 20.46 10.19 -4.80
N ASN A 120 20.61 9.06 -5.50
CA ASN A 120 19.63 7.98 -5.43
C ASN A 120 19.71 7.31 -4.06
N VAL A 121 18.64 7.41 -3.28
CA VAL A 121 18.48 6.71 -2.00
C VAL A 121 17.75 5.40 -2.25
N LEU A 122 18.34 4.28 -1.82
CA LEU A 122 17.68 2.99 -1.87
C LEU A 122 16.55 2.95 -0.82
N LEU A 123 15.31 2.80 -1.27
CA LEU A 123 14.14 2.65 -0.39
C LEU A 123 13.96 1.19 0.05
N GLY A 124 14.42 0.24 -0.77
CA GLY A 124 14.39 -1.18 -0.46
C GLY A 124 14.55 -2.08 -1.67
N THR A 125 14.77 -3.35 -1.39
CA THR A 125 14.81 -4.44 -2.37
C THR A 125 13.58 -5.31 -2.20
N PHE A 126 12.92 -5.63 -3.30
CA PHE A 126 11.67 -6.36 -3.35
C PHE A 126 11.85 -7.57 -4.27
N SER A 127 11.53 -8.77 -3.76
CA SER A 127 11.66 -10.02 -4.53
C SER A 127 10.32 -10.61 -4.96
N GLY A 128 9.22 -9.93 -4.67
CA GLY A 128 7.87 -10.29 -5.08
C GLY A 128 6.84 -9.24 -4.68
N ASP A 129 5.58 -9.55 -4.95
CA ASP A 129 4.44 -8.71 -4.58
C ASP A 129 4.43 -8.47 -3.07
N SER A 130 4.45 -7.20 -2.70
CA SER A 130 4.56 -6.81 -1.30
C SER A 130 4.06 -5.40 -1.06
N THR A 131 3.55 -5.19 0.14
CA THR A 131 3.19 -3.87 0.66
C THR A 131 4.10 -3.58 1.83
N THR A 132 4.87 -2.49 1.74
CA THR A 132 5.76 -2.03 2.79
C THR A 132 5.44 -0.59 3.13
N VAL A 133 5.51 -0.26 4.42
CA VAL A 133 5.43 1.11 4.90
C VAL A 133 6.84 1.58 5.25
N LEU A 134 7.20 2.78 4.79
CA LEU A 134 8.49 3.41 5.00
C LEU A 134 8.30 4.75 5.71
N ASP A 135 9.13 5.00 6.71
CA ASP A 135 9.22 6.27 7.42
C ASP A 135 10.34 7.08 6.79
N MET A 136 9.99 8.17 6.12
CA MET A 136 10.93 9.03 5.45
C MET A 136 11.13 10.30 6.27
N THR A 137 12.35 10.58 6.70
CA THR A 137 12.69 11.79 7.45
C THR A 137 13.56 12.69 6.60
N LEU A 138 13.06 13.88 6.30
CA LEU A 138 13.80 14.98 5.72
C LEU A 138 14.37 15.84 6.85
N THR A 139 15.67 16.11 6.82
CA THR A 139 16.38 16.94 7.80
C THR A 139 17.01 18.16 7.14
N VAL A 140 16.72 19.34 7.68
CA VAL A 140 17.34 20.61 7.27
C VAL A 140 18.54 20.88 8.19
N PRO A 141 19.78 20.93 7.67
CA PRO A 141 20.93 21.22 8.51
C PRO A 141 20.90 22.64 9.10
N VAL A 142 21.37 22.81 10.33
CA VAL A 142 21.53 24.13 10.99
C VAL A 142 22.59 25.03 10.36
N THR A 143 23.43 24.47 9.49
CA THR A 143 24.47 25.23 8.75
C THR A 143 23.88 26.04 7.60
N VAL A 144 22.62 25.78 7.25
CA VAL A 144 21.89 26.52 6.23
C VAL A 144 21.34 27.79 6.87
N GLY A 145 21.74 28.95 6.36
CA GLY A 145 21.32 30.26 6.87
C GLY A 145 19.99 30.76 6.29
N ASN A 146 19.88 32.08 6.18
CA ASN A 146 18.68 32.76 5.66
C ASN A 146 18.42 32.50 4.17
N GLU A 147 19.38 31.95 3.44
CA GLU A 147 19.24 31.53 2.05
C GLU A 147 18.03 30.60 1.81
N MET A 148 17.58 29.82 2.82
CA MET A 148 16.34 29.01 2.74
C MET A 148 15.06 29.86 2.68
N ALA A 149 15.00 30.96 3.42
CA ALA A 149 13.79 31.77 3.56
C ALA A 149 13.39 32.47 2.25
N GLN A 150 14.30 32.51 1.28
CA GLN A 150 14.06 33.08 -0.05
C GLN A 150 13.77 32.01 -1.12
N GLN A 151 13.92 30.72 -0.80
CA GLN A 151 13.71 29.65 -1.77
C GLN A 151 12.23 29.29 -1.86
N THR A 152 11.69 29.36 -3.07
CA THR A 152 10.32 28.91 -3.40
C THR A 152 10.34 27.48 -3.92
N GLY A 153 11.25 26.66 -3.39
CA GLY A 153 11.71 25.42 -4.03
C GLY A 153 10.64 24.34 -4.09
N GLU A 154 9.92 24.25 -5.21
CA GLU A 154 9.21 23.04 -5.59
C GLU A 154 10.24 21.96 -5.91
N LEU A 155 10.27 20.91 -5.08
CA LEU A 155 11.12 19.74 -5.29
C LEU A 155 10.36 18.68 -6.07
N GLN A 156 10.94 18.24 -7.18
CA GLN A 156 10.39 17.12 -7.93
C GLN A 156 10.95 15.81 -7.39
N TRP A 157 10.08 14.98 -6.83
CA TRP A 157 10.44 13.65 -6.36
C TRP A 157 10.37 12.63 -7.49
N ILE A 158 11.48 11.90 -7.70
CA ILE A 158 11.63 10.94 -8.78
C ILE A 158 11.82 9.55 -8.18
N PHE A 159 10.84 8.70 -8.39
CA PHE A 159 10.92 7.27 -8.10
C PHE A 159 11.53 6.54 -9.28
N THR A 160 12.57 5.75 -9.03
CA THR A 160 13.23 4.93 -10.03
C THR A 160 13.21 3.47 -9.59
N ILE A 161 12.75 2.58 -10.44
CA ILE A 161 12.82 1.13 -10.21
C ILE A 161 13.93 0.54 -11.07
N GLN A 162 14.77 -0.30 -10.47
CA GLN A 162 15.73 -1.11 -11.19
C GLN A 162 15.37 -2.57 -10.97
N GLU A 163 14.89 -3.23 -12.02
CA GLU A 163 14.64 -4.65 -12.01
C GLU A 163 15.93 -5.39 -12.41
N ASP A 164 16.34 -6.39 -11.62
CA ASP A 164 17.56 -7.15 -11.87
C ASP A 164 17.43 -7.97 -13.17
N GLY A 165 18.55 -8.13 -13.89
CA GLY A 165 18.59 -8.76 -15.21
C GLY A 165 18.70 -10.29 -15.21
N ASP A 166 18.75 -10.92 -14.03
CA ASP A 166 18.75 -12.38 -13.91
C ASP A 166 17.34 -12.94 -14.10
N ASP A 167 17.28 -14.22 -14.48
CA ASP A 167 16.07 -14.98 -14.83
C ASP A 167 14.87 -14.62 -13.95
N PRO A 168 13.66 -14.53 -14.52
CA PRO A 168 12.45 -14.17 -13.76
C PRO A 168 12.35 -15.05 -12.51
N ILE A 169 11.82 -14.51 -11.41
CA ILE A 169 11.36 -15.28 -10.25
C ILE A 169 10.38 -16.31 -10.80
N VAL A 170 10.89 -17.52 -11.06
CA VAL A 170 10.07 -18.67 -11.40
C VAL A 170 9.38 -19.08 -10.12
N GLY A 171 8.35 -18.31 -9.73
CA GLY A 171 7.31 -18.83 -8.86
C GLY A 171 6.72 -20.06 -9.54
N PRO A 172 6.24 -21.07 -8.78
CA PRO A 172 5.53 -22.19 -9.37
C PRO A 172 4.43 -21.60 -10.24
N VAL A 173 4.50 -21.82 -11.57
CA VAL A 173 3.42 -21.44 -12.47
C VAL A 173 2.20 -22.17 -11.94
N PRO A 174 1.17 -21.46 -11.42
CA PRO A 174 -0.05 -22.15 -11.02
C PRO A 174 -0.52 -22.89 -12.28
N PRO A 175 -0.85 -24.19 -12.16
CA PRO A 175 -1.31 -24.95 -13.31
C PRO A 175 -2.44 -24.16 -13.98
N PRO A 176 -2.54 -24.15 -15.32
CA PRO A 176 -3.62 -23.45 -15.99
C PRO A 176 -4.93 -23.90 -15.35
N GLN A 177 -5.77 -22.97 -14.93
CA GLN A 177 -7.10 -23.27 -14.40
C GLN A 177 -7.99 -23.72 -15.57
N THR A 178 -7.69 -24.90 -16.12
CA THR A 178 -8.55 -25.62 -17.06
C THR A 178 -9.51 -26.46 -16.23
N GLY A 179 -10.39 -25.75 -15.53
CA GLY A 179 -11.55 -26.31 -14.86
C GLY A 179 -12.68 -25.35 -15.13
N ASP A 180 -13.74 -25.83 -15.78
CA ASP A 180 -14.98 -25.06 -15.94
C ASP A 180 -15.42 -24.52 -14.58
N ASP A 181 -15.55 -23.20 -14.43
CA ASP A 181 -16.29 -22.53 -13.34
C ASP A 181 -17.80 -22.75 -13.52
N SER A 182 -18.20 -23.97 -13.83
CA SER A 182 -19.59 -24.37 -13.84
C SER A 182 -20.09 -24.31 -12.40
N HIS A 183 -20.91 -23.30 -12.09
CA HIS A 183 -21.60 -23.14 -10.82
C HIS A 183 -22.58 -24.32 -10.60
N MET A 184 -22.05 -25.49 -10.24
CA MET A 184 -22.79 -26.74 -10.04
C MET A 184 -23.93 -26.56 -9.02
N LEU A 185 -23.70 -25.74 -7.99
CA LEU A 185 -24.69 -25.35 -6.99
C LEU A 185 -25.89 -24.60 -7.60
N LEU A 186 -25.65 -23.78 -8.63
CA LEU A 186 -26.69 -23.04 -9.35
C LEU A 186 -27.53 -23.99 -10.22
N TYR A 187 -26.91 -24.95 -10.91
CA TYR A 187 -27.66 -25.95 -11.68
C TYR A 187 -28.51 -26.87 -10.79
N ILE A 188 -27.97 -27.30 -9.64
CA ILE A 188 -28.71 -28.10 -8.66
C ILE A 188 -29.91 -27.32 -8.09
N SER A 189 -29.74 -26.02 -7.80
CA SER A 189 -30.84 -25.18 -7.28
C SER A 189 -31.95 -24.98 -8.32
N VAL A 190 -31.60 -24.77 -9.59
CA VAL A 190 -32.55 -24.67 -10.70
C VAL A 190 -33.32 -25.99 -10.89
N MET A 191 -32.62 -27.13 -10.80
CA MET A 191 -33.25 -28.45 -10.95
C MET A 191 -34.26 -28.74 -9.82
N LEU A 192 -33.90 -28.40 -8.57
CA LEU A 192 -34.80 -28.53 -7.42
C LEU A 192 -36.02 -27.61 -7.53
N ALA A 193 -35.82 -26.35 -7.96
CA ALA A 193 -36.90 -25.39 -8.15
C ALA A 193 -37.89 -25.85 -9.24
N SER A 194 -37.38 -26.35 -10.38
CA SER A 194 -38.19 -26.91 -11.46
C SER A 194 -38.97 -28.15 -11.01
N GLY A 195 -38.32 -29.07 -10.28
CA GLY A 195 -38.97 -30.25 -9.72
C GLY A 195 -40.11 -29.89 -8.76
N ALA A 196 -39.90 -28.91 -7.88
CA ALA A 196 -40.93 -28.43 -6.96
C ALA A 196 -42.13 -27.80 -7.71
N ALA A 197 -41.87 -27.03 -8.76
CA ALA A 197 -42.92 -26.43 -9.58
C ALA A 197 -43.77 -27.48 -10.31
N ILE A 198 -43.14 -28.53 -10.85
CA ILE A 198 -43.86 -29.64 -11.49
C ILE A 198 -44.70 -30.41 -10.47
N CYS A 199 -44.14 -30.71 -9.29
CA CYS A 199 -44.88 -31.36 -8.21
C CYS A 199 -46.10 -30.54 -7.74
N ALA A 200 -45.94 -29.22 -7.63
CA ALA A 200 -47.04 -28.32 -7.29
C ALA A 200 -48.14 -28.33 -8.37
N LEU A 201 -47.77 -28.26 -9.66
CA LEU A 201 -48.72 -28.36 -10.77
C LEU A 201 -49.49 -29.67 -10.77
N VAL A 202 -48.82 -30.80 -10.53
CA VAL A 202 -49.49 -32.11 -10.44
C VAL A 202 -50.43 -32.18 -9.24
N TYR A 203 -50.05 -31.59 -8.11
CA TYR A 203 -50.91 -31.53 -6.93
C TYR A 203 -52.17 -30.68 -7.17
N PHE A 204 -52.02 -29.48 -7.75
CA PHE A 204 -53.15 -28.59 -8.04
C PHE A 204 -54.08 -29.16 -9.12
N THR A 205 -53.54 -29.78 -10.18
CA THR A 205 -54.36 -30.44 -11.21
C THR A 205 -55.10 -31.67 -10.67
N LYS A 206 -54.52 -32.42 -9.73
CA LYS A 206 -55.24 -33.50 -9.03
C LYS A 206 -56.31 -32.99 -8.08
N LYS A 207 -56.07 -31.85 -7.40
CA LYS A 207 -57.07 -31.24 -6.51
C LYS A 207 -58.29 -30.76 -7.28
N GLN A 208 -58.09 -30.07 -8.41
CA GLN A 208 -59.19 -29.60 -9.27
C GLN A 208 -60.01 -30.72 -9.93
N ARG A 209 -59.49 -31.95 -10.01
CA ARG A 209 -60.25 -33.12 -10.51
C ARG A 209 -61.01 -33.87 -9.41
N ARG A 210 -60.83 -33.51 -8.14
CA ARG A 210 -61.47 -34.15 -6.98
C ARG A 210 -62.56 -33.30 -6.34
N GLU A 211 -62.77 -32.09 -6.83
CA GLU A 211 -63.95 -31.25 -6.62
C GLU A 211 -64.89 -31.39 -7.83
#